data_AF-A0AAN5DHJ4-F1
#
_entry.id   AF-A0AAN5DHJ4-F1
#
_cell.length_a   1.000
_cell.length_b   1.000
_cell.length_c   1.000
_cell.angle_alpha   90.00
_cell.angle_beta   90.00
_cell.angle_gamma   90.00
#
_symmetry.space_group_name_H-M   'P 1'
#
loop_
_entity.id
_entity.type
_entity.pdbx_description
1 polymer ?
#
loop_
_entity_poly.entity_id
_entity_poly.type
_entity_poly.pdbx_seq_one_letter_code
_entity_poly.pdbx_strand_id
1 'polypeptide(L)'
;MGDQRPEGVRCSGSSLLPPSRRANHEHARNAKNMENESYTSGKLRFPHFKKHVVVVKQYLHGLLLFLSEVQTSSVVTITAKAISALSSLYAQLPKLSRMLVKALVRLWTRKTLEERCAAYFAMNALVKAAPDQFAILYKVVLHGFVSCSRDVSTDSWPLLVFMHRSFAQLTLINPNIAYQYAFVYIRQTAIHIRNAVISNKRKDLVQSVYNWQLMQCPLHLDESHLPCAFHE
;
A
#
# COMPACT_ATOMS: atom_id res chain seq x y z
N MET A 1 -18.62 23.56 77.80
CA MET A 1 -17.23 23.60 78.31
C MET A 1 -16.67 22.21 78.08
N GLY A 2 -15.81 21.90 77.11
CA GLY A 2 -14.67 22.59 76.48
C GLY A 2 -13.56 21.50 76.46
N ASP A 3 -13.31 20.83 75.34
CA ASP A 3 -12.29 21.16 74.31
C ASP A 3 -10.83 21.05 74.81
N GLN A 4 -10.07 20.03 74.37
CA GLN A 4 -8.86 20.19 73.53
C GLN A 4 -8.02 18.91 73.33
N ARG A 5 -7.47 18.83 72.11
CA ARG A 5 -6.49 17.92 71.48
C ARG A 5 -5.04 18.17 72.05
N PRO A 6 -3.88 17.59 71.57
CA PRO A 6 -3.55 17.27 70.17
C PRO A 6 -2.53 16.12 69.85
N GLU A 7 -2.36 15.89 68.53
CA GLU A 7 -1.22 15.31 67.73
C GLU A 7 -0.73 13.86 67.96
N GLY A 8 -0.43 13.02 66.97
CA GLY A 8 -0.25 13.13 65.52
C GLY A 8 0.85 12.13 65.09
N VAL A 9 0.71 11.45 63.94
CA VAL A 9 1.77 10.99 62.99
C VAL A 9 1.06 10.29 61.81
N ARG A 10 1.63 10.48 60.64
CA ARG A 10 1.02 10.66 59.31
C ARG A 10 1.22 9.41 58.44
N CYS A 11 0.16 8.91 57.81
CA CYS A 11 0.25 7.93 56.71
C CYS A 11 0.52 8.66 55.39
N SER A 12 1.57 8.26 54.67
CA SER A 12 1.91 8.77 53.34
C SER A 12 0.98 8.18 52.28
N GLY A 13 0.14 9.05 51.68
CA GLY A 13 -0.64 8.73 50.49
C GLY A 13 0.17 8.94 49.21
N SER A 14 0.16 7.94 48.31
CA SER A 14 0.59 8.10 46.93
C SER A 14 -0.58 8.67 46.12
N SER A 15 -0.55 9.98 45.88
CA SER A 15 -1.49 10.69 45.02
C SER A 15 -1.22 10.40 43.55
N LEU A 16 -2.27 9.96 42.85
CA LEU A 16 -2.37 9.91 41.40
C LEU A 16 -2.18 11.32 40.83
N LEU A 17 -1.13 11.52 40.02
CA LEU A 17 -0.90 12.74 39.25
C LEU A 17 -1.95 12.87 38.12
N PRO A 18 -2.51 14.07 37.88
CA PRO A 18 -3.42 14.29 36.76
C PRO A 18 -2.66 14.35 35.41
N PRO A 19 -3.29 13.94 34.30
CA PRO A 19 -2.63 13.95 32.99
C PRO A 19 -2.31 15.39 32.52
N SER A 20 -1.08 15.54 32.04
CA SER A 20 -0.46 16.79 31.59
C SER A 20 -1.24 17.51 30.47
N ARG A 21 -1.33 18.85 30.56
CA ARG A 21 -1.89 19.78 29.54
C ARG A 21 -1.36 19.57 28.12
N ARG A 22 -0.18 18.95 27.96
CA ARG A 22 0.39 18.62 26.63
C ARG A 22 -0.42 17.57 25.88
N ALA A 23 -0.96 16.56 26.57
CA ALA A 23 -1.75 15.50 25.94
C ALA A 23 -3.07 16.03 25.36
N ASN A 24 -3.69 17.02 26.05
CA ASN A 24 -4.90 17.68 25.57
C ASN A 24 -4.63 18.56 24.35
N HIS A 25 -3.46 19.20 24.26
CA HIS A 25 -3.08 19.99 23.09
C HIS A 25 -2.79 19.14 21.86
N GLU A 26 -2.21 17.94 21.99
CA GLU A 26 -2.00 17.02 20.87
C GLU A 26 -3.32 16.42 20.36
N HIS A 27 -4.23 16.04 21.25
CA HIS A 27 -5.57 15.58 20.85
C HIS A 27 -6.38 16.69 20.18
N ALA A 28 -6.31 17.93 20.68
CA ALA A 28 -6.96 19.09 20.07
C ALA A 28 -6.33 19.48 18.72
N ARG A 29 -5.01 19.32 18.55
CA ARG A 29 -4.31 19.57 17.29
C ARG A 29 -4.63 18.50 16.24
N ASN A 30 -4.78 17.24 16.66
CA ASN A 30 -5.29 16.17 15.81
C ASN A 30 -6.77 16.36 15.44
N ALA A 31 -7.60 16.89 16.36
CA ALA A 31 -9.00 17.23 16.09
C ALA A 31 -9.14 18.40 15.09
N LYS A 32 -8.32 19.45 15.23
CA LYS A 32 -8.31 20.58 14.27
C LYS A 32 -7.75 20.21 12.89
N ASN A 33 -6.82 19.25 12.83
CA ASN A 33 -6.38 18.66 11.56
C ASN A 33 -7.44 17.74 10.91
N MET A 34 -8.53 17.41 11.65
CA MET A 34 -9.62 16.54 11.20
C MET A 34 -10.69 17.30 10.39
N GLU A 35 -10.78 18.62 10.55
CA GLU A 35 -11.76 19.47 9.84
C GLU A 35 -11.28 19.95 8.46
N ASN A 36 -9.97 19.86 8.17
CA ASN A 36 -9.37 20.38 6.93
C ASN A 36 -9.07 19.30 5.86
N GLU A 37 -9.67 18.12 5.96
CA GLU A 37 -9.64 17.12 4.88
C GLU A 37 -10.81 17.39 3.92
N SER A 38 -10.49 17.90 2.73
CA SER A 38 -11.44 18.07 1.64
C SER A 38 -11.98 16.70 1.18
N TYR A 39 -13.15 16.34 1.71
CA TYR A 39 -13.94 15.22 1.19
C TYR A 39 -14.23 15.51 -0.29
N THR A 40 -13.91 14.56 -1.18
CA THR A 40 -14.22 14.68 -2.59
C THR A 40 -15.73 14.87 -2.74
N SER A 41 -16.12 16.05 -3.22
CA SER A 41 -17.52 16.47 -3.41
C SER A 41 -18.11 15.74 -4.63
N GLY A 42 -18.24 14.43 -4.51
CA GLY A 42 -19.04 13.57 -5.38
C GLY A 42 -20.07 12.89 -4.50
N LYS A 43 -21.35 12.95 -4.91
CA LYS A 43 -22.53 12.37 -4.24
C LYS A 43 -22.17 11.33 -3.18
N LEU A 44 -22.14 11.74 -1.91
CA LEU A 44 -21.81 10.84 -0.79
C LEU A 44 -22.74 9.63 -0.91
N ARG A 45 -22.19 8.44 -1.21
CA ARG A 45 -22.96 7.19 -1.27
C ARG A 45 -23.70 6.89 0.04
N PHE A 46 -23.29 7.54 1.14
CA PHE A 46 -23.88 7.37 2.46
C PHE A 46 -24.38 8.72 3.03
N PRO A 47 -25.70 8.94 3.16
CA PRO A 47 -26.29 10.21 3.57
C PRO A 47 -25.95 10.65 5.01
N HIS A 48 -25.46 9.74 5.87
CA HIS A 48 -25.03 10.05 7.23
C HIS A 48 -23.52 9.85 7.49
N PHE A 49 -22.71 9.75 6.43
CA PHE A 49 -21.26 9.53 6.55
C PHE A 49 -20.57 10.52 7.49
N LYS A 50 -20.95 11.80 7.39
CA LYS A 50 -20.36 12.89 8.19
C LYS A 50 -20.54 12.71 9.70
N LYS A 51 -21.61 12.06 10.15
CA LYS A 51 -21.88 11.85 11.58
C LYS A 51 -20.98 10.77 12.21
N HIS A 52 -20.58 9.77 11.41
CA HIS A 52 -19.80 8.62 11.89
C HIS A 52 -18.37 8.58 11.33
N VAL A 53 -17.95 9.62 10.60
CA VAL A 53 -16.67 9.65 9.88
C VAL A 53 -15.46 9.38 10.78
N VAL A 54 -15.51 9.84 12.04
CA VAL A 54 -14.41 9.66 13.01
C VAL A 54 -14.23 8.19 13.36
N VAL A 55 -15.32 7.51 13.72
CA VAL A 55 -15.31 6.09 14.09
C VAL A 55 -14.94 5.23 12.88
N VAL A 56 -15.50 5.54 11.71
CA VAL A 56 -15.17 4.85 10.46
C VAL A 56 -13.69 5.02 10.13
N LYS A 57 -13.14 6.24 10.25
CA LYS A 57 -11.73 6.51 9.99
C LYS A 57 -10.83 5.73 10.95
N GLN A 58 -11.14 5.68 12.24
CA GLN A 58 -10.40 4.88 13.22
C GLN A 58 -10.44 3.38 12.89
N TYR A 59 -11.62 2.84 12.57
CA TYR A 59 -11.77 1.44 12.20
C TYR A 59 -10.96 1.08 10.95
N LEU A 60 -11.09 1.87 9.87
CA LEU A 60 -10.38 1.63 8.62
C LEU A 60 -8.86 1.80 8.76
N HIS A 61 -8.42 2.70 9.65
CA HIS A 61 -7.01 2.85 9.98
C HIS A 61 -6.49 1.65 10.78
N GLY A 62 -7.25 1.20 11.79
CA GLY A 62 -6.94 -0.01 12.55
C GLY A 62 -6.83 -1.25 11.66
N LEU A 63 -7.74 -1.40 10.69
CA LEU A 63 -7.71 -2.50 9.72
C LEU A 63 -6.45 -2.45 8.83
N LEU A 64 -5.99 -1.25 8.47
CA LEU A 64 -4.76 -1.05 7.69
C LEU A 64 -3.51 -1.37 8.50
N LEU A 65 -3.48 -0.99 9.79
CA LEU A 65 -2.41 -1.37 10.71
C LEU A 65 -2.38 -2.88 10.89
N PHE A 66 -3.54 -3.50 11.13
CA PHE A 66 -3.68 -4.94 11.23
C PHE A 66 -3.15 -5.68 10.00
N LEU A 67 -3.51 -5.22 8.78
CA LEU A 67 -2.98 -5.78 7.53
C LEU A 67 -1.44 -5.68 7.44
N SER A 68 -0.84 -4.65 8.03
CA SER A 68 0.61 -4.45 7.99
C SER A 68 1.36 -5.38 8.94
N GLU A 69 0.77 -5.71 10.09
CA GLU A 69 1.38 -6.53 11.14
C GLU A 69 1.11 -8.03 10.97
N VAL A 70 0.03 -8.41 10.28
CA VAL A 70 -0.34 -9.82 10.13
C VAL A 70 0.64 -10.59 9.24
N GLN A 71 1.09 -11.74 9.74
CA GLN A 71 2.05 -12.63 9.07
C GLN A 71 1.40 -13.93 8.56
N THR A 72 0.24 -14.31 9.10
CA THR A 72 -0.46 -15.54 8.71
C THR A 72 -1.17 -15.36 7.37
N SER A 73 -0.72 -16.06 6.32
CA SER A 73 -1.21 -15.93 4.94
C SER A 73 -2.74 -15.99 4.78
N SER A 74 -3.40 -16.93 5.48
CA SER A 74 -4.87 -17.07 5.43
C SER A 74 -5.59 -15.84 5.98
N VAL A 75 -5.11 -15.30 7.11
CA VAL A 75 -5.66 -14.11 7.75
C VAL A 75 -5.41 -12.87 6.89
N VAL A 76 -4.21 -12.76 6.30
CA VAL A 76 -3.88 -11.67 5.36
C VAL A 76 -4.87 -11.66 4.19
N THR A 77 -5.12 -12.83 3.59
CA THR A 77 -6.03 -12.99 2.45
C THR A 77 -7.47 -12.62 2.80
N ILE A 78 -7.97 -13.09 3.95
CA ILE A 78 -9.32 -12.74 4.43
C ILE A 78 -9.43 -11.23 4.71
N THR A 79 -8.41 -10.65 5.33
CA THR A 79 -8.37 -9.21 5.64
C THR A 79 -8.35 -8.37 4.37
N ALA A 80 -7.56 -8.76 3.37
CA ALA A 80 -7.53 -8.09 2.07
C ALA A 80 -8.88 -8.16 1.34
N LYS A 81 -9.59 -9.31 1.42
CA LYS A 81 -10.97 -9.44 0.89
C LYS A 81 -11.94 -8.50 1.61
N ALA A 82 -11.85 -8.40 2.95
CA ALA A 82 -12.67 -7.48 3.73
C ALA A 82 -12.40 -6.01 3.33
N ILE A 83 -11.13 -5.63 3.17
CA ILE A 83 -10.72 -4.32 2.68
C ILE A 83 -11.28 -4.05 1.27
N SER A 84 -11.25 -5.05 0.38
CA SER A 84 -11.83 -4.94 -0.95
C SER A 84 -13.31 -4.57 -0.90
N ALA A 85 -14.09 -5.20 -0.01
CA ALA A 85 -15.50 -4.87 0.21
C ALA A 85 -15.70 -3.43 0.75
N LEU A 86 -14.74 -2.92 1.54
CA LEU A 86 -14.77 -1.59 2.13
C LEU A 86 -14.17 -0.49 1.23
N SER A 87 -13.80 -0.80 -0.01
CA SER A 87 -13.13 0.13 -0.94
C SER A 87 -13.90 1.45 -1.16
N SER A 88 -15.23 1.39 -1.16
CA SER A 88 -16.08 2.60 -1.30
C SER A 88 -15.98 3.56 -0.11
N LEU A 89 -15.63 3.06 1.10
CA LEU A 89 -15.41 3.91 2.28
C LEU A 89 -14.01 4.51 2.26
N TYR A 90 -13.00 3.74 1.86
CA TYR A 90 -11.65 4.27 1.66
C TYR A 90 -11.62 5.39 0.62
N ALA A 91 -12.40 5.27 -0.46
CA ALA A 91 -12.53 6.29 -1.51
C ALA A 91 -12.93 7.68 -0.98
N GLN A 92 -13.71 7.74 0.11
CA GLN A 92 -14.15 9.00 0.71
C GLN A 92 -13.08 9.65 1.60
N LEU A 93 -11.98 8.94 1.88
CA LEU A 93 -10.89 9.33 2.76
C LEU A 93 -9.55 9.29 1.98
N PRO A 94 -9.23 10.32 1.19
CA PRO A 94 -8.11 10.28 0.25
C PRO A 94 -6.75 10.06 0.91
N LYS A 95 -6.54 10.58 2.13
CA LYS A 95 -5.29 10.31 2.87
C LYS A 95 -5.15 8.82 3.22
N LEU A 96 -6.23 8.21 3.67
CA LEU A 96 -6.25 6.80 4.06
C LEU A 96 -6.17 5.88 2.83
N SER A 97 -6.83 6.26 1.72
CA SER A 97 -6.67 5.59 0.43
C SER A 97 -5.21 5.51 -0.02
N ARG A 98 -4.45 6.60 0.08
CA ARG A 98 -3.01 6.59 -0.26
C ARG A 98 -2.19 5.66 0.64
N MET A 99 -2.54 5.57 1.91
CA MET A 99 -1.90 4.61 2.82
C MET A 99 -2.24 3.17 2.43
N LEU A 100 -3.51 2.93 2.07
CA LEU A 100 -3.98 1.62 1.65
C LEU A 100 -3.27 1.16 0.37
N VAL A 101 -3.11 2.04 -0.63
CA VAL A 101 -2.34 1.77 -1.84
C VAL A 101 -0.95 1.21 -1.50
N LYS A 102 -0.21 1.89 -0.61
CA LYS A 102 1.12 1.44 -0.21
C LYS A 102 1.10 0.08 0.51
N ALA A 103 0.09 -0.17 1.34
CA ALA A 103 -0.07 -1.44 2.02
C ALA A 103 -0.39 -2.59 1.05
N LEU A 104 -1.30 -2.36 0.11
CA LEU A 104 -1.68 -3.34 -0.91
C LEU A 104 -0.53 -3.66 -1.87
N VAL A 105 0.25 -2.67 -2.29
CA VAL A 105 1.42 -2.94 -3.14
C VAL A 105 2.48 -3.73 -2.40
N ARG A 106 2.76 -3.41 -1.12
CA ARG A 106 3.66 -4.23 -0.30
C ARG A 106 3.18 -5.68 -0.20
N LEU A 107 1.87 -5.89 -0.07
CA LEU A 107 1.27 -7.22 -0.06
C LEU A 107 1.40 -7.92 -1.42
N TRP A 108 1.16 -7.20 -2.51
CA TRP A 108 1.29 -7.71 -3.88
C TRP A 108 2.73 -8.09 -4.27
N THR A 109 3.74 -7.57 -3.55
CA THR A 109 5.15 -7.97 -3.72
C THR A 109 5.59 -9.13 -2.80
N ARG A 110 4.72 -9.68 -1.94
CA ARG A 110 5.06 -10.79 -1.01
C ARG A 110 5.28 -12.14 -1.72
N LYS A 111 5.69 -13.17 -0.98
CA LYS A 111 6.13 -14.47 -1.52
C LYS A 111 4.99 -15.46 -1.83
N THR A 112 3.74 -15.22 -1.44
CA THR A 112 2.66 -16.19 -1.69
C THR A 112 1.71 -15.71 -2.78
N LEU A 113 1.26 -16.62 -3.65
CA LEU A 113 0.36 -16.28 -4.76
C LEU A 113 -1.01 -15.79 -4.26
N GLU A 114 -1.55 -16.41 -3.22
CA GLU A 114 -2.86 -16.06 -2.65
C GLU A 114 -2.91 -14.61 -2.14
N GLU A 115 -1.87 -14.18 -1.42
CA GLU A 115 -1.71 -12.81 -0.95
C GLU A 115 -1.64 -11.82 -2.13
N ARG A 116 -0.89 -12.16 -3.19
CA ARG A 116 -0.79 -11.32 -4.40
C ARG A 116 -2.13 -11.20 -5.11
N CYS A 117 -2.87 -12.30 -5.25
CA CYS A 117 -4.21 -12.31 -5.82
C CYS A 117 -5.16 -11.42 -5.01
N ALA A 118 -5.20 -11.60 -3.70
CA ALA A 118 -6.07 -10.81 -2.82
C ALA A 118 -5.75 -9.31 -2.86
N ALA A 119 -4.45 -8.96 -2.86
CA ALA A 119 -4.00 -7.59 -3.02
C ALA A 119 -4.43 -6.99 -4.36
N TYR A 120 -4.30 -7.76 -5.45
CA TYR A 120 -4.72 -7.32 -6.78
C TYR A 120 -6.24 -7.03 -6.83
N PHE A 121 -7.07 -7.92 -6.28
CA PHE A 121 -8.51 -7.68 -6.23
C PHE A 121 -8.86 -6.42 -5.40
N ALA A 122 -8.21 -6.24 -4.26
CA ALA A 122 -8.40 -5.04 -3.42
C ALA A 122 -7.94 -3.76 -4.14
N MET A 123 -6.83 -3.79 -4.88
CA MET A 123 -6.37 -2.66 -5.70
C MET A 123 -7.39 -2.32 -6.79
N ASN A 124 -7.94 -3.32 -7.48
CA ASN A 124 -8.98 -3.10 -8.50
C ASN A 124 -10.25 -2.51 -7.91
N ALA A 125 -10.70 -3.00 -6.76
CA ALA A 125 -11.86 -2.47 -6.07
C ALA A 125 -11.64 -1.00 -5.65
N LEU A 126 -10.44 -0.66 -5.19
CA LEU A 126 -10.07 0.70 -4.84
C LEU A 126 -10.08 1.64 -6.06
N VAL A 127 -9.47 1.23 -7.19
CA VAL A 127 -9.45 2.05 -8.41
C VAL A 127 -10.86 2.30 -8.95
N LYS A 128 -11.73 1.28 -8.91
CA LYS A 128 -13.14 1.41 -9.31
C LYS A 128 -13.90 2.37 -8.41
N ALA A 129 -13.58 2.41 -7.12
CA ALA A 129 -14.22 3.28 -6.14
C ALA A 129 -13.64 4.71 -6.12
N ALA A 130 -12.34 4.87 -6.42
CA ALA A 130 -11.59 6.12 -6.37
C ALA A 130 -10.70 6.27 -7.62
N PRO A 131 -11.27 6.63 -8.79
CA PRO A 131 -10.51 6.77 -10.04
C PRO A 131 -9.38 7.81 -9.96
N ASP A 132 -9.53 8.82 -9.10
CA ASP A 132 -8.54 9.85 -8.80
C ASP A 132 -7.25 9.30 -8.16
N GLN A 133 -7.33 8.15 -7.48
CA GLN A 133 -6.18 7.50 -6.87
C GLN A 133 -5.39 6.63 -7.86
N PHE A 134 -5.90 6.40 -9.08
CA PHE A 134 -5.26 5.52 -10.06
C PHE A 134 -3.81 5.91 -10.38
N ALA A 135 -3.55 7.20 -10.61
CA ALA A 135 -2.20 7.68 -10.94
C ALA A 135 -1.19 7.37 -9.83
N ILE A 136 -1.60 7.56 -8.57
CA ILE A 136 -0.77 7.28 -7.39
C ILE A 136 -0.54 5.77 -7.25
N LEU A 137 -1.61 4.97 -7.39
CA LEU A 137 -1.54 3.52 -7.34
C LEU A 137 -0.62 2.98 -8.43
N TYR A 138 -0.80 3.39 -9.67
CA TYR A 138 -0.01 2.93 -10.81
C TYR A 138 1.47 3.22 -10.63
N LYS A 139 1.84 4.41 -10.15
CA LYS A 139 3.23 4.76 -9.84
C LYS A 139 3.84 3.83 -8.79
N VAL A 140 3.11 3.50 -7.72
CA VAL A 140 3.60 2.63 -6.64
C VAL A 140 3.69 1.17 -7.11
N VAL A 141 2.69 0.68 -7.85
CA VAL A 141 2.69 -0.66 -8.45
C VAL A 141 3.87 -0.82 -9.41
N LEU A 142 4.08 0.14 -10.31
CA LEU A 142 5.20 0.13 -11.25
C LEU A 142 6.53 0.00 -10.51
N HIS A 143 6.74 0.79 -9.45
CA HIS A 143 7.95 0.69 -8.64
C HIS A 143 8.11 -0.66 -7.93
N GLY A 144 7.02 -1.22 -7.37
CA GLY A 144 7.04 -2.54 -6.73
C GLY A 144 7.37 -3.66 -7.72
N PHE A 145 6.78 -3.61 -8.92
CA PHE A 145 7.02 -4.56 -10.00
C PHE A 145 8.50 -4.57 -10.45
N VAL A 146 9.08 -3.39 -10.69
CA VAL A 146 10.50 -3.21 -11.02
C VAL A 146 11.41 -3.78 -9.93
N SER A 147 11.03 -3.61 -8.66
CA SER A 147 11.85 -4.06 -7.55
C SER A 147 11.86 -5.59 -7.48
N CYS A 148 10.72 -6.25 -7.74
CA CYS A 148 10.61 -7.71 -7.76
C CYS A 148 11.32 -8.36 -8.95
N SER A 149 11.37 -7.70 -10.11
CA SER A 149 12.00 -8.26 -11.31
C SER A 149 13.53 -8.24 -11.29
N ARG A 150 14.15 -7.60 -10.30
CA ARG A 150 15.61 -7.58 -10.16
C ARG A 150 16.17 -8.90 -9.63
N ASP A 151 15.41 -9.59 -8.79
CA ASP A 151 15.83 -10.81 -8.10
C ASP A 151 15.02 -12.00 -8.63
N VAL A 152 15.43 -12.56 -9.76
CA VAL A 152 14.76 -13.69 -10.42
C VAL A 152 15.43 -15.00 -10.03
N SER A 153 14.69 -15.85 -9.33
CA SER A 153 15.01 -17.26 -9.06
C SER A 153 13.92 -18.18 -9.62
N THR A 154 14.22 -19.48 -9.77
CA THR A 154 13.27 -20.52 -10.19
C THR A 154 11.98 -20.51 -9.36
N ASP A 155 12.10 -20.31 -8.05
CA ASP A 155 10.96 -20.28 -7.12
C ASP A 155 10.11 -19.00 -7.26
N SER A 156 10.72 -17.89 -7.69
CA SER A 156 10.04 -16.60 -7.87
C SER A 156 9.31 -16.48 -9.19
N TRP A 157 9.64 -17.33 -10.17
CA TRP A 157 9.15 -17.24 -11.54
C TRP A 157 7.61 -17.27 -11.65
N PRO A 158 6.89 -18.22 -11.02
CA PRO A 158 5.43 -18.26 -11.12
C PRO A 158 4.77 -16.99 -10.55
N LEU A 159 5.37 -16.45 -9.49
CA LEU A 159 4.91 -15.24 -8.83
C LEU A 159 5.15 -13.99 -9.70
N LEU A 160 6.28 -13.94 -10.42
CA LEU A 160 6.60 -12.88 -11.37
C LEU A 160 5.67 -12.90 -12.59
N VAL A 161 5.34 -14.08 -13.13
CA VAL A 161 4.36 -14.23 -14.22
C VAL A 161 2.99 -13.70 -13.79
N PHE A 162 2.56 -14.00 -12.57
CA PHE A 162 1.32 -13.42 -12.03
C PHE A 162 1.41 -11.89 -11.91
N MET A 163 2.53 -11.34 -11.42
CA MET A 163 2.73 -9.89 -11.33
C MET A 163 2.68 -9.24 -12.71
N HIS A 164 3.28 -9.86 -13.72
CA HIS A 164 3.23 -9.38 -15.10
C HIS A 164 1.79 -9.29 -15.61
N ARG A 165 1.03 -10.39 -15.49
CA ARG A 165 -0.37 -10.45 -15.95
C ARG A 165 -1.24 -9.45 -15.21
N SER A 166 -1.13 -9.39 -13.88
CA SER A 166 -1.89 -8.45 -13.05
C SER A 166 -1.52 -6.99 -13.30
N PHE A 167 -0.24 -6.69 -13.55
CA PHE A 167 0.21 -5.35 -13.96
C PHE A 167 -0.35 -4.96 -15.33
N ALA A 168 -0.29 -5.84 -16.32
CA ALA A 168 -0.87 -5.60 -17.65
C ALA A 168 -2.38 -5.29 -17.56
N GLN A 169 -3.12 -6.08 -16.77
CA GLN A 169 -4.54 -5.82 -16.54
C GLN A 169 -4.80 -4.47 -15.86
N LEU A 170 -3.95 -4.06 -14.92
CA LEU A 170 -4.06 -2.75 -14.27
C LEU A 170 -3.81 -1.60 -15.25
N THR A 171 -2.85 -1.75 -16.16
CA THR A 171 -2.56 -0.78 -17.25
C THR A 171 -3.77 -0.55 -18.14
N LEU A 172 -4.55 -1.60 -18.42
CA LEU A 172 -5.74 -1.53 -19.26
C LEU A 172 -6.90 -0.75 -18.62
N ILE A 173 -6.90 -0.53 -17.31
CA ILE A 173 -7.98 0.23 -16.63
C ILE A 173 -8.00 1.69 -17.08
N ASN A 174 -6.83 2.32 -17.21
CA ASN A 174 -6.71 3.68 -17.72
C ASN A 174 -5.39 3.84 -18.49
N PRO A 175 -5.40 3.50 -19.80
CA PRO A 175 -4.19 3.47 -20.61
C PRO A 175 -3.56 4.87 -20.77
N ASN A 176 -4.37 5.94 -20.76
CA ASN A 176 -3.88 7.32 -20.92
C ASN A 176 -2.93 7.71 -19.78
N ILE A 177 -3.31 7.45 -18.53
CA ILE A 177 -2.46 7.73 -17.37
C ILE A 177 -1.29 6.74 -17.30
N ALA A 178 -1.58 5.46 -17.52
CA ALA A 178 -0.59 4.40 -17.43
C ALA A 178 0.57 4.60 -18.43
N TYR A 179 0.27 5.03 -19.65
CA TYR A 179 1.24 5.31 -20.70
C TYR A 179 2.23 6.42 -20.30
N GLN A 180 1.76 7.50 -19.67
CA GLN A 180 2.64 8.60 -19.23
C GLN A 180 3.73 8.12 -18.27
N TYR A 181 3.36 7.28 -17.30
CA TYR A 181 4.32 6.69 -16.35
C TYR A 181 5.21 5.64 -17.01
N ALA A 182 4.65 4.77 -17.85
CA ALA A 182 5.40 3.73 -18.56
C ALA A 182 6.44 4.34 -19.50
N PHE A 183 6.10 5.39 -20.25
CA PHE A 183 6.99 6.06 -21.18
C PHE A 183 8.23 6.65 -20.47
N VAL A 184 8.02 7.37 -19.37
CA VAL A 184 9.12 7.92 -18.56
C VAL A 184 10.01 6.79 -18.02
N TYR A 185 9.40 5.70 -17.56
CA TYR A 185 10.13 4.56 -17.03
C TYR A 185 10.98 3.84 -18.09
N ILE A 186 10.44 3.61 -19.29
CA ILE A 186 11.17 3.03 -20.43
C ILE A 186 12.36 3.90 -20.80
N ARG A 187 12.18 5.22 -20.91
CA ARG A 187 13.26 6.17 -21.20
C ARG A 187 14.36 6.10 -20.13
N GLN A 188 13.98 6.08 -18.85
CA GLN A 188 14.94 6.00 -17.75
C GLN A 188 15.72 4.68 -17.76
N THR A 189 15.04 3.58 -18.05
CA THR A 189 15.63 2.25 -18.16
C THR A 189 16.65 2.20 -19.31
N ALA A 190 16.30 2.74 -20.48
CA ALA A 190 17.21 2.81 -21.62
C ALA A 190 18.49 3.62 -21.32
N ILE A 191 18.36 4.76 -20.62
CA ILE A 191 19.52 5.55 -20.18
C ILE A 191 20.38 4.76 -19.21
N HIS A 192 19.75 4.07 -18.24
CA HIS A 192 20.47 3.26 -17.26
C HIS A 192 21.27 2.14 -17.92
N ILE A 193 20.67 1.45 -18.89
CA ILE A 193 21.34 0.42 -19.70
C ILE A 193 22.49 1.01 -20.50
N ARG A 194 22.29 2.15 -21.19
CA ARG A 194 23.36 2.82 -21.94
C ARG A 194 24.55 3.17 -21.04
N ASN A 195 24.29 3.78 -19.89
CA ASN A 195 25.34 4.15 -18.93
C ASN A 195 26.05 2.91 -18.36
N ALA A 196 25.31 1.84 -18.10
CA ALA A 196 25.85 0.55 -17.70
C ALA A 196 26.82 -0.01 -18.75
N VAL A 197 26.39 -0.09 -20.01
CA VAL A 197 27.19 -0.62 -21.13
C VAL A 197 28.49 0.19 -21.32
N ILE A 198 28.40 1.53 -21.27
CA ILE A 198 29.57 2.40 -21.41
C ILE A 198 30.57 2.22 -20.26
N SER A 199 30.10 1.93 -19.05
CA SER A 199 30.95 1.80 -17.86
C SER A 199 31.74 0.48 -17.76
N ASN A 200 31.43 -0.52 -18.61
CA ASN A 200 32.13 -1.80 -18.82
C ASN A 200 32.63 -2.57 -17.57
N LYS A 201 32.00 -2.39 -16.40
CA LYS A 201 32.60 -2.83 -15.11
C LYS A 201 31.85 -3.84 -14.25
N ARG A 202 30.66 -4.35 -14.58
CA ARG A 202 29.92 -5.22 -13.62
C ARG A 202 29.10 -6.35 -14.25
N LYS A 203 29.19 -7.55 -13.67
CA LYS A 203 28.39 -8.74 -14.01
C LYS A 203 26.89 -8.52 -13.75
N ASP A 204 26.56 -7.65 -12.79
CA ASP A 204 25.21 -7.17 -12.44
C ASP A 204 24.47 -6.57 -13.65
N LEU A 205 25.21 -6.14 -14.69
CA LEU A 205 24.69 -5.48 -15.88
C LEU A 205 24.05 -6.47 -16.86
N VAL A 206 24.58 -7.69 -16.96
CA VAL A 206 23.99 -8.75 -17.80
C VAL A 206 22.64 -9.17 -17.20
N GLN A 207 22.56 -9.33 -15.89
CA GLN A 207 21.29 -9.59 -15.20
C GLN A 207 20.30 -8.44 -15.36
N SER A 208 20.75 -7.18 -15.27
CA SER A 208 19.88 -6.02 -15.55
C SER A 208 19.37 -6.00 -17.00
N VAL A 209 20.17 -6.50 -17.95
CA VAL A 209 19.79 -6.71 -19.36
C VAL A 209 18.70 -7.79 -19.50
N TYR A 210 18.86 -8.94 -18.87
CA TYR A 210 17.83 -9.98 -18.89
C TYR A 210 16.55 -9.58 -18.13
N ASN A 211 16.70 -8.90 -16.99
CA ASN A 211 15.58 -8.45 -16.18
C ASN A 211 14.77 -7.35 -16.87
N TRP A 212 15.37 -6.48 -17.70
CA TRP A 212 14.57 -5.54 -18.50
C TRP A 212 13.78 -6.26 -19.60
N GLN A 213 14.29 -7.35 -20.18
CA GLN A 213 13.52 -8.12 -21.16
C GLN A 213 12.26 -8.71 -20.51
N LEU A 214 12.38 -9.19 -19.27
CA LEU A 214 11.23 -9.58 -18.45
C LEU A 214 10.26 -8.39 -18.34
N MET A 215 10.73 -7.25 -17.81
CA MET A 215 9.93 -6.03 -17.63
C MET A 215 9.24 -5.51 -18.91
N GLN A 216 9.86 -5.69 -20.08
CA GLN A 216 9.41 -5.16 -21.36
C GLN A 216 8.45 -6.10 -22.10
N CYS A 217 8.28 -7.35 -21.66
CA CYS A 217 7.34 -8.30 -22.27
C CYS A 217 6.03 -8.47 -21.47
N PRO A 218 5.09 -7.49 -21.49
CA PRO A 218 3.68 -7.76 -21.20
C PRO A 218 2.93 -8.43 -22.37
N LEU A 219 3.48 -8.40 -23.59
CA LEU A 219 2.74 -8.61 -24.86
C LEU A 219 3.05 -9.93 -25.60
N HIS A 220 3.92 -10.79 -25.06
CA HIS A 220 4.37 -12.01 -25.76
C HIS A 220 4.20 -13.31 -24.95
N LEU A 221 3.39 -13.28 -23.89
CA LEU A 221 3.02 -14.46 -23.11
C LEU A 221 1.61 -14.95 -23.47
N ASP A 222 1.27 -14.89 -24.75
CA ASP A 222 0.26 -15.79 -25.31
C ASP A 222 0.96 -17.11 -25.65
N GLU A 223 0.30 -18.21 -25.33
CA GLU A 223 0.88 -19.56 -25.25
C GLU A 223 1.59 -20.01 -26.54
N SER A 224 2.82 -20.53 -26.42
CA SER A 224 3.26 -21.78 -27.07
C SER A 224 4.78 -22.05 -27.06
N HIS A 225 5.66 -21.05 -26.89
CA HIS A 225 7.11 -21.33 -26.94
C HIS A 225 7.95 -20.41 -26.07
N LEU A 226 8.33 -20.89 -24.88
CA LEU A 226 9.61 -20.53 -24.27
C LEU A 226 10.22 -21.82 -23.71
N PRO A 227 11.19 -22.42 -24.42
CA PRO A 227 11.87 -23.60 -23.94
C PRO A 227 12.68 -23.26 -22.69
N CYS A 228 12.82 -24.26 -21.85
CA CYS A 228 13.71 -24.33 -20.71
C CYS A 228 15.08 -23.68 -21.03
N ALA A 229 15.29 -22.44 -20.58
CA ALA A 229 16.62 -21.84 -20.51
C ALA A 229 16.95 -21.62 -19.03
N PHE A 230 16.91 -22.71 -18.27
CA PHE A 230 17.45 -22.87 -16.93
C PHE A 230 18.14 -24.23 -16.88
N HIS A 231 19.12 -24.42 -17.76
CA HIS A 231 20.14 -25.45 -17.61
C HIS A 231 21.33 -25.06 -18.47
N GLU A 232 22.35 -24.51 -17.80
CA GLU A 232 23.81 -24.58 -18.01
C GLU A 232 24.51 -23.31 -17.52
#